data_AF-A0A4R5IVR4-F1
#
_entry.id   AF-A0A4R5IVR4-F1
#
_cell.length_a   1.000
_cell.length_b   1.000
_cell.length_c   1.000
_cell.angle_alpha   90.00
_cell.angle_beta   90.00
_cell.angle_gamma   90.00
#
_symmetry.space_group_name_H-M   'P 1'
#
loop_
_entity.id
_entity.type
_entity.pdbx_description
1 polymer ?
#
loop_
_entity_poly.entity_id
_entity_poly.type
_entity_poly.pdbx_seq_one_letter_code
_entity_poly.pdbx_strand_id
1 'polypeptide(L)'
;MKRRQNCTLYRGLGVLAAALVLAPVQALAQGKPVAYPAKGQSQQQQASDDGACYSWAKQQSGVDPAQAAAAPPPAQPQSGQRVRGAAGGAAAGAVVGAMAGDAGKGAAVGAATGTVAGGVAHRQSRRQANAANQQAQANTSQAMGSYYQAWSACMQGRGYSVK
;
A
#
# COMPACT_ATOMS: atom_id res chain seq x y z
N MET A 1 8.85 66.24 -10.47
CA MET A 1 8.33 65.26 -11.44
C MET A 1 9.27 64.05 -11.49
N LYS A 2 8.75 62.81 -11.38
CA LYS A 2 9.28 61.50 -11.85
C LYS A 2 10.66 61.02 -11.30
N ARG A 3 10.96 59.75 -11.02
CA ARG A 3 10.33 58.41 -10.95
C ARG A 3 11.39 57.54 -10.21
N ARG A 4 11.00 56.80 -9.17
CA ARG A 4 10.98 55.32 -9.05
C ARG A 4 12.33 54.56 -9.22
N GLN A 5 12.56 53.64 -8.26
CA GLN A 5 12.79 52.18 -8.42
C GLN A 5 14.09 51.56 -7.84
N ASN A 6 13.87 50.49 -7.06
CA ASN A 6 14.68 49.27 -6.86
C ASN A 6 15.55 49.24 -5.58
N CYS A 7 15.05 48.61 -4.51
CA CYS A 7 15.04 47.16 -4.20
C CYS A 7 16.32 46.73 -3.46
N THR A 8 16.24 46.45 -2.15
CA THR A 8 16.26 45.09 -1.57
C THR A 8 17.43 44.24 -2.09
N LEU A 9 18.36 43.72 -1.28
CA LEU A 9 18.12 42.91 -0.10
C LEU A 9 19.37 42.88 0.80
N TYR A 10 19.14 43.17 2.08
CA TYR A 10 20.05 42.85 3.18
C TYR A 10 20.24 41.33 3.26
N ARG A 11 21.50 40.91 3.17
CA ARG A 11 21.98 39.57 3.48
C ARG A 11 21.93 39.37 5.00
N GLY A 12 21.34 38.27 5.44
CA GLY A 12 21.57 37.73 6.78
C GLY A 12 20.30 37.54 7.59
N LEU A 13 19.75 36.33 7.53
CA LEU A 13 19.03 35.73 8.65
C LEU A 13 19.11 34.22 8.51
N GLY A 14 19.59 33.59 9.59
CA GLY A 14 20.01 32.21 9.67
C GLY A 14 18.90 31.22 9.34
N VAL A 15 19.31 30.13 8.70
CA VAL A 15 18.50 28.95 8.47
C VAL A 15 18.25 28.28 9.83
N LEU A 16 17.09 28.55 10.42
CA LEU A 16 16.51 27.69 11.46
C LEU A 16 16.07 26.38 10.78
N ALA A 17 16.96 25.38 10.82
CA ALA A 17 16.66 24.02 10.40
C ALA A 17 15.71 23.36 11.41
N ALA A 18 14.40 23.46 11.15
CA ALA A 18 13.40 22.64 11.84
C ALA A 18 13.44 21.22 11.25
N ALA A 19 14.14 20.30 11.92
CA ALA A 19 14.11 18.88 11.60
C ALA A 19 12.75 18.28 11.99
N LEU A 20 11.82 18.22 11.03
CA LEU A 20 10.58 17.46 11.12
C LEU A 20 10.91 15.96 11.17
N VAL A 21 10.86 15.38 12.37
CA VAL A 21 10.94 13.93 12.57
C VAL A 21 9.63 13.31 12.08
N LEU A 22 9.64 12.77 10.86
CA LEU A 22 8.57 11.93 10.32
C LEU A 22 8.60 10.57 11.02
N ALA A 23 7.91 10.46 12.16
CA ALA A 23 7.63 9.16 12.76
C ALA A 23 6.64 8.39 11.87
N PRO A 24 6.91 7.12 11.52
CA PRO A 24 5.95 6.31 10.79
C PRO A 24 4.76 6.00 11.71
N VAL A 25 3.60 6.56 11.40
CA VAL A 25 2.33 6.13 12.02
C VAL A 25 2.08 4.70 11.56
N GLN A 26 2.41 3.73 12.41
CA GLN A 26 2.05 2.34 12.20
C GLN A 26 0.53 2.25 12.31
N ALA A 27 -0.16 2.18 11.17
CA ALA A 27 -1.58 1.88 11.11
C ALA A 27 -1.76 0.45 11.66
N LEU A 28 -2.06 0.34 12.95
CA LEU A 28 -2.46 -0.92 13.56
C LEU A 28 -3.70 -1.39 12.82
N ALA A 29 -3.60 -2.51 12.11
CA ALA A 29 -4.74 -3.16 11.49
C ALA A 29 -5.79 -3.41 12.59
N GLN A 30 -6.84 -2.59 12.60
CA GLN A 30 -7.92 -2.71 13.57
C GLN A 30 -8.70 -3.98 13.19
N GLY A 31 -8.51 -5.05 13.96
CA GLY A 31 -9.34 -6.25 13.86
C GLY A 31 -10.79 -5.93 14.19
N LYS A 32 -11.72 -6.82 13.85
CA LYS A 32 -13.13 -6.69 14.26
C LYS A 32 -13.16 -6.53 15.79
N PRO A 33 -13.74 -5.44 16.32
CA PRO A 33 -13.90 -5.28 17.76
C PRO A 33 -14.75 -6.43 18.33
N VAL A 34 -14.43 -6.87 19.54
CA VAL A 34 -15.13 -7.98 20.19
C VAL A 34 -16.21 -7.41 21.10
N ALA A 35 -17.46 -7.81 20.88
CA ALA A 35 -18.58 -7.44 21.74
C ALA A 35 -18.81 -8.49 22.83
N TYR A 36 -18.74 -8.07 24.08
CA TYR A 36 -19.02 -8.92 25.25
C TYR A 36 -20.43 -8.65 25.79
N PRO A 37 -21.25 -9.69 26.06
CA PRO A 37 -22.59 -9.55 26.61
C PRO A 37 -22.54 -9.12 28.08
N ALA A 38 -22.61 -7.82 28.35
CA ALA A 38 -22.46 -7.27 29.69
C ALA A 38 -23.74 -7.34 30.54
N LYS A 39 -24.90 -7.64 29.95
CA LYS A 39 -26.21 -7.63 30.62
C LYS A 39 -26.88 -9.01 30.68
N GLY A 40 -26.09 -10.08 30.52
CA GLY A 40 -26.61 -11.46 30.51
C GLY A 40 -27.40 -11.82 29.25
N GLN A 41 -27.08 -11.19 28.11
CA GLN A 41 -27.70 -11.54 26.83
C GLN A 41 -27.38 -12.99 26.45
N SER A 42 -28.37 -13.73 25.94
CA SER A 42 -28.15 -15.09 25.42
C SER A 42 -27.34 -15.07 24.13
N GLN A 43 -26.71 -16.19 23.77
CA GLN A 43 -25.98 -16.33 22.50
C GLN A 43 -26.88 -16.06 21.28
N GLN A 44 -28.16 -16.43 21.37
CA GLN A 44 -29.12 -16.24 20.30
C GLN A 44 -29.54 -14.77 20.15
N GLN A 45 -29.65 -14.06 21.27
CA GLN A 45 -29.83 -12.61 21.28
C GLN A 45 -28.59 -11.93 20.71
N GLN A 46 -27.39 -12.33 21.14
CA GLN A 46 -26.14 -11.78 20.62
C GLN A 46 -26.01 -11.97 19.12
N ALA A 47 -26.32 -13.15 18.57
CA ALA A 47 -26.26 -13.39 17.13
C ALA A 47 -27.26 -12.51 16.35
N SER A 48 -28.47 -12.33 16.88
CA SER A 48 -29.49 -11.47 16.29
C SER A 48 -29.07 -10.00 16.32
N ASP A 49 -28.47 -9.58 17.42
CA ASP A 49 -27.98 -8.22 17.65
C ASP A 49 -26.77 -7.92 16.75
N ASP A 50 -25.82 -8.85 16.64
CA ASP A 50 -24.69 -8.77 15.72
C ASP A 50 -25.17 -8.63 14.28
N GLY A 51 -26.17 -9.40 13.86
CA GLY A 51 -26.73 -9.36 12.51
C GLY A 51 -27.42 -8.02 12.19
N ALA A 52 -28.16 -7.46 13.13
CA ALA A 52 -28.79 -6.15 12.98
C ALA A 52 -27.75 -5.02 12.97
N CYS A 53 -26.73 -5.08 13.84
CA CYS A 53 -25.66 -4.10 13.85
C CYS A 53 -24.74 -4.23 12.63
N TYR A 54 -24.58 -5.43 12.08
CA TYR A 54 -23.89 -5.68 10.82
C TYR A 54 -24.59 -4.95 9.67
N SER A 55 -25.89 -5.18 9.48
CA SER A 55 -26.65 -4.54 8.40
C SER A 55 -26.68 -3.02 8.54
N TRP A 56 -26.85 -2.51 9.75
CA TRP A 56 -26.80 -1.08 10.04
C TRP A 56 -25.43 -0.47 9.73
N ALA A 57 -24.34 -1.10 10.20
CA ALA A 57 -22.98 -0.62 9.95
C ALA A 57 -22.63 -0.63 8.46
N LYS A 58 -23.10 -1.62 7.69
CA LYS A 58 -22.95 -1.63 6.23
C LYS A 58 -23.70 -0.48 5.56
N GLN A 59 -24.95 -0.21 5.97
CA GLN A 59 -25.72 0.91 5.43
C GLN A 59 -25.06 2.26 5.76
N GLN A 60 -24.47 2.39 6.95
CA GLN A 60 -23.86 3.64 7.40
C GLN A 60 -22.47 3.89 6.79
N SER A 61 -21.65 2.85 6.61
CA SER A 61 -20.29 2.97 6.08
C SER A 61 -20.18 2.77 4.57
N GLY A 62 -21.16 2.09 3.95
CA GLY A 62 -21.08 1.64 2.56
C GLY A 62 -20.06 0.52 2.31
N VAL A 63 -19.50 -0.08 3.37
CA VAL A 63 -18.45 -1.09 3.30
C VAL A 63 -18.99 -2.44 3.75
N ASP A 64 -18.76 -3.49 2.94
CA ASP A 64 -19.07 -4.87 3.31
C ASP A 64 -17.80 -5.61 3.78
N PRO A 65 -17.67 -5.94 5.07
CA PRO A 65 -16.49 -6.62 5.59
C PRO A 65 -16.31 -8.04 5.01
N ALA A 66 -17.39 -8.70 4.56
CA ALA A 66 -17.30 -10.01 3.92
C ALA A 66 -16.62 -9.92 2.55
N GLN A 67 -16.78 -8.79 1.85
CA GLN A 67 -16.11 -8.55 0.57
C GLN A 67 -14.65 -8.12 0.77
N ALA A 68 -14.35 -7.37 1.83
CA ALA A 68 -12.99 -6.96 2.15
C ALA A 68 -12.10 -8.11 2.64
N ALA A 69 -12.67 -9.16 3.24
CA ALA A 69 -11.95 -10.35 3.67
C ALA A 69 -11.51 -11.27 2.51
N ALA A 70 -12.09 -11.10 1.32
CA ALA A 70 -11.63 -11.74 0.10
C ALA A 70 -10.39 -10.99 -0.42
N ALA A 71 -9.25 -11.12 0.27
CA ALA A 71 -7.99 -10.58 -0.22
C ALA A 71 -7.69 -11.16 -1.62
N PRO A 72 -7.16 -10.35 -2.57
CA PRO A 72 -6.76 -10.87 -3.88
C PRO A 72 -5.71 -11.97 -3.68
N PRO A 73 -5.75 -13.07 -4.46
CA PRO A 73 -4.85 -14.19 -4.29
C PRO A 73 -3.40 -13.70 -4.33
N PRO A 74 -2.50 -14.26 -3.49
CA PRO A 74 -1.11 -13.89 -3.51
C PRO A 74 -0.57 -14.05 -4.92
N ALA A 75 -0.06 -12.95 -5.50
CA ALA A 75 0.59 -12.99 -6.80
C ALA A 75 1.68 -14.08 -6.75
N GLN A 76 1.46 -15.17 -7.49
CA GLN A 76 2.37 -16.31 -7.49
C GLN A 76 3.79 -15.83 -7.81
N PRO A 77 4.83 -16.33 -7.12
CA PRO A 77 6.20 -16.02 -7.46
C PRO A 77 6.48 -16.55 -8.86
N GLN A 78 6.52 -15.65 -9.85
CA GLN A 78 6.76 -15.98 -11.26
C GLN A 78 8.22 -16.39 -11.43
N SER A 79 8.52 -17.65 -11.15
CA SER A 79 9.86 -18.26 -11.17
C SER A 79 10.59 -18.10 -12.51
N GLY A 80 9.87 -17.86 -13.61
CA GLY A 80 10.42 -17.64 -14.95
C GLY A 80 10.91 -16.22 -15.27
N GLN A 81 10.64 -15.22 -14.43
CA GLN A 81 10.95 -13.82 -14.77
C GLN A 81 12.45 -13.52 -14.81
N ARG A 82 13.27 -14.25 -14.04
CA ARG A 82 14.73 -14.12 -14.07
C ARG A 82 15.36 -14.69 -15.35
N VAL A 83 14.83 -15.83 -15.83
CA VAL A 83 15.30 -16.46 -17.08
C VAL A 83 14.91 -15.60 -18.29
N ARG A 84 13.70 -15.04 -18.29
CA ARG A 84 13.22 -14.15 -19.37
C ARG A 84 14.02 -12.84 -19.45
N GLY A 85 14.44 -12.28 -18.30
CA GLY A 85 15.31 -11.11 -18.26
C GLY A 85 16.73 -11.36 -18.76
N ALA A 86 17.31 -12.54 -18.45
CA ALA A 86 18.63 -12.93 -18.93
C ALA A 86 18.63 -13.23 -20.44
N ALA A 87 17.64 -13.99 -20.93
CA ALA A 87 17.52 -14.31 -22.35
C ALA A 87 17.22 -13.07 -23.21
N GLY A 88 16.36 -12.15 -22.72
CA GLY A 88 16.09 -10.88 -23.39
C GLY A 88 17.33 -9.96 -23.46
N GLY A 89 18.12 -9.89 -22.39
CA GLY A 89 19.37 -9.12 -22.36
C GLY A 89 20.47 -9.69 -23.26
N ALA A 90 20.58 -11.02 -23.34
CA ALA A 90 21.52 -11.70 -24.23
C ALA A 90 21.18 -11.47 -25.71
N ALA A 91 19.90 -11.57 -26.09
CA ALA A 91 19.46 -11.32 -27.47
C ALA A 91 19.70 -9.86 -27.90
N ALA A 92 19.36 -8.90 -27.04
CA ALA A 92 19.63 -7.48 -27.32
C ALA A 92 21.13 -7.18 -27.40
N GLY A 93 21.95 -7.76 -26.51
CA GLY A 93 23.40 -7.60 -26.53
C GLY A 93 24.08 -8.26 -27.71
N ALA A 94 23.55 -9.38 -28.23
CA ALA A 94 24.06 -10.04 -29.43
C ALA A 94 23.89 -9.17 -30.69
N VAL A 95 22.75 -8.50 -30.83
CA VAL A 95 22.48 -7.59 -31.97
C VAL A 95 23.45 -6.41 -31.94
N VAL A 96 23.68 -5.81 -30.78
CA VAL A 96 24.63 -4.69 -30.63
C VAL A 96 26.08 -5.16 -30.81
N GLY A 97 26.44 -6.33 -30.29
CA GLY A 97 27.77 -6.93 -30.43
C GLY A 97 28.12 -7.34 -31.86
N ALA A 98 27.12 -7.78 -32.65
CA ALA A 98 27.30 -8.09 -34.06
C ALA A 98 27.74 -6.86 -34.87
N MET A 99 27.27 -5.66 -34.50
CA MET A 99 27.70 -4.41 -35.12
C MET A 99 29.15 -4.05 -34.80
N ALA A 100 29.69 -4.54 -33.68
CA ALA A 100 31.08 -4.34 -33.25
C ALA A 100 32.01 -5.50 -33.66
N GLY A 101 31.52 -6.46 -34.46
CA GLY A 101 32.31 -7.56 -35.02
C GLY A 101 32.38 -8.83 -34.16
N ASP A 102 31.72 -8.88 -33.00
CA ASP A 102 31.69 -10.07 -32.14
C ASP A 102 30.36 -10.20 -31.40
N ALA A 103 29.41 -10.87 -32.05
CA ALA A 103 28.08 -11.13 -31.52
C ALA A 103 28.13 -11.99 -30.24
N GLY A 104 29.08 -12.91 -30.12
CA GLY A 104 29.22 -13.81 -28.96
C GLY A 104 29.67 -13.06 -27.71
N LYS A 105 30.65 -12.15 -27.86
CA LYS A 105 31.14 -11.30 -26.77
C LYS A 105 30.08 -10.27 -26.35
N GLY A 106 29.35 -9.68 -27.30
CA GLY A 106 28.22 -8.79 -27.02
C GLY A 106 27.01 -9.48 -26.38
N ALA A 107 26.75 -10.75 -26.74
CA ALA A 107 25.72 -11.56 -26.09
C ALA A 107 26.09 -11.89 -24.63
N ALA A 108 27.35 -12.25 -24.35
CA ALA A 108 27.82 -12.52 -23.00
C ALA A 108 27.79 -11.27 -22.11
N VAL A 109 28.27 -10.13 -22.63
CA VAL A 109 28.19 -8.84 -21.94
C VAL A 109 26.72 -8.44 -21.73
N GLY A 110 25.88 -8.54 -22.77
CA GLY A 110 24.45 -8.27 -22.72
C GLY A 110 23.68 -9.14 -21.73
N ALA A 111 24.03 -10.42 -21.61
CA ALA A 111 23.48 -11.33 -20.62
C ALA A 111 23.86 -10.89 -19.19
N ALA A 112 25.13 -10.56 -18.95
CA ALA A 112 25.59 -10.06 -17.65
C ALA A 112 24.90 -8.74 -17.28
N THR A 113 24.90 -7.74 -18.18
CA THR A 113 24.20 -6.47 -17.92
C THR A 113 22.69 -6.63 -17.85
N GLY A 114 22.10 -7.54 -18.62
CA GLY A 114 20.66 -7.82 -18.62
C GLY A 114 20.16 -8.45 -17.32
N THR A 115 20.97 -9.29 -16.67
CA THR A 115 20.63 -9.81 -15.33
C THR A 115 20.66 -8.73 -14.26
N VAL A 116 21.64 -7.81 -14.33
CA VAL A 116 21.74 -6.68 -13.39
C VAL A 116 20.63 -5.66 -13.63
N ALA A 117 20.42 -5.24 -14.88
CA ALA A 117 19.35 -4.33 -15.27
C ALA A 117 17.97 -4.92 -15.00
N GLY A 118 17.76 -6.21 -15.31
CA GLY A 118 16.54 -6.94 -14.99
C GLY A 118 16.30 -7.04 -13.48
N GLY A 119 17.34 -7.24 -12.68
CA GLY A 119 17.26 -7.22 -11.22
C GLY A 119 16.89 -5.84 -10.65
N VAL A 120 17.46 -4.77 -11.19
CA VAL A 120 17.13 -3.38 -10.81
C VAL A 120 15.70 -3.02 -11.22
N ALA A 121 15.31 -3.33 -12.46
CA ALA A 121 13.95 -3.11 -12.96
C ALA A 121 12.92 -3.94 -12.18
N HIS A 122 13.24 -5.18 -11.80
CA HIS A 122 12.38 -5.99 -10.95
C HIS A 122 12.19 -5.37 -9.56
N ARG A 123 13.26 -4.85 -8.94
CA ARG A 123 13.14 -4.12 -7.66
C ARG A 123 12.30 -2.85 -7.81
N GLN A 124 12.44 -2.11 -8.90
CA GLN A 124 11.64 -0.91 -9.16
C GLN A 124 10.17 -1.25 -9.41
N SER A 125 9.88 -2.27 -10.20
CA SER A 125 8.53 -2.80 -10.42
C SER A 125 7.90 -3.30 -9.12
N ARG A 126 8.66 -4.00 -8.28
CA ARG A 126 8.22 -4.42 -6.93
C ARG A 126 7.95 -3.22 -6.03
N ARG A 127 8.77 -2.16 -6.07
CA ARG A 127 8.51 -0.92 -5.31
C ARG A 127 7.24 -0.23 -5.77
N GLN A 128 7.00 -0.14 -7.08
CA GLN A 128 5.78 0.43 -7.64
C GLN A 128 4.54 -0.43 -7.31
N ALA A 129 4.64 -1.74 -7.45
CA ALA A 129 3.58 -2.68 -7.07
C ALA A 129 3.31 -2.64 -5.56
N ASN A 130 4.35 -2.57 -4.72
CA ASN A 130 4.23 -2.45 -3.28
C ASN A 130 3.64 -1.10 -2.88
N ALA A 131 3.99 0.00 -3.55
CA ALA A 131 3.40 1.32 -3.29
C ALA A 131 1.90 1.33 -3.67
N ALA A 132 1.53 0.74 -4.80
CA ALA A 132 0.13 0.58 -5.19
C ALA A 132 -0.64 -0.33 -4.21
N ASN A 133 -0.05 -1.45 -3.79
CA ASN A 133 -0.65 -2.33 -2.77
C ASN A 133 -0.77 -1.64 -1.41
N GLN A 134 0.22 -0.85 -0.99
CA GLN A 134 0.17 -0.10 0.25
C GLN A 134 -0.95 0.94 0.23
N GLN A 135 -1.13 1.66 -0.89
CA GLN A 135 -2.23 2.61 -1.04
C GLN A 135 -3.59 1.92 -1.04
N ALA A 136 -3.74 0.81 -1.76
CA ALA A 136 -4.97 0.03 -1.80
C ALA A 136 -5.31 -0.55 -0.42
N GLN A 137 -4.31 -1.08 0.29
CA GLN A 137 -4.48 -1.65 1.61
C GLN A 137 -4.80 -0.58 2.67
N ALA A 138 -4.17 0.60 2.58
CA ALA A 138 -4.50 1.73 3.45
C ALA A 138 -5.96 2.21 3.25
N ASN A 139 -6.41 2.32 2.00
CA ASN A 139 -7.79 2.71 1.70
C ASN A 139 -8.80 1.65 2.22
N THR A 140 -8.52 0.36 2.02
CA THR A 140 -9.36 -0.72 2.56
C THR A 140 -9.36 -0.71 4.09
N SER A 141 -8.21 -0.51 4.74
CA SER A 141 -8.13 -0.43 6.21
C SER A 141 -8.91 0.75 6.78
N GLN A 142 -8.88 1.92 6.13
CA GLN A 142 -9.67 3.09 6.53
C GLN A 142 -11.18 2.84 6.35
N ALA A 143 -11.58 2.26 5.23
CA ALA A 143 -12.96 1.87 4.95
C ALA A 143 -13.49 0.90 6.02
N MET A 144 -12.70 -0.14 6.34
CA MET A 144 -13.04 -1.10 7.39
C MET A 144 -13.09 -0.47 8.80
N GLY A 145 -12.26 0.54 9.07
CA GLY A 145 -12.31 1.30 10.32
C GLY A 145 -13.66 1.98 10.53
N SER A 146 -14.21 2.61 9.50
CA SER A 146 -15.53 3.25 9.56
C SER A 146 -16.66 2.25 9.80
N TYR A 147 -16.57 1.06 9.20
CA TYR A 147 -17.50 -0.04 9.43
C TYR A 147 -17.46 -0.52 10.89
N TYR A 148 -16.27 -0.79 11.43
CA TYR A 148 -16.11 -1.25 12.82
C TYR A 148 -16.55 -0.20 13.83
N GLN A 149 -16.31 1.08 13.54
CA GLN A 149 -16.81 2.19 14.36
C GLN A 149 -18.35 2.23 14.39
N ALA A 150 -19.02 2.07 13.25
CA ALA A 150 -20.48 2.01 13.22
C ALA A 150 -20.99 0.75 13.96
N TRP A 151 -20.44 -0.42 13.66
CA TRP A 151 -20.84 -1.67 14.31
C TRP A 151 -20.69 -1.60 15.84
N SER A 152 -19.56 -1.07 16.32
CA SER A 152 -19.30 -0.93 17.75
C SER A 152 -20.27 0.04 18.44
N ALA A 153 -20.62 1.16 17.80
CA ALA A 153 -21.60 2.10 18.32
C ALA A 153 -22.99 1.45 18.48
N CYS A 154 -23.41 0.65 17.49
CA CYS A 154 -24.66 -0.09 17.55
C CYS A 154 -24.66 -1.11 18.70
N MET A 155 -23.59 -1.92 18.82
CA MET A 155 -23.46 -2.92 19.88
C MET A 155 -23.40 -2.27 21.27
N GLN A 156 -22.69 -1.14 21.42
CA GLN A 156 -22.66 -0.37 22.67
C GLN A 156 -24.05 0.15 23.07
N GLY A 157 -24.85 0.64 22.11
CA GLY A 157 -26.23 1.09 22.35
C GLY A 157 -27.14 -0.03 22.87
N ARG A 158 -26.86 -1.29 22.50
CA ARG A 158 -27.58 -2.49 22.97
C ARG A 158 -27.05 -3.02 24.31
N GLY A 159 -26.06 -2.35 24.89
CA GLY A 159 -25.47 -2.72 26.17
C GLY A 159 -24.41 -3.82 26.10
N TYR A 160 -23.74 -3.97 24.94
CA TYR A 160 -22.53 -4.78 24.83
C TYR A 160 -21.31 -3.94 25.14
N SER A 161 -20.34 -4.55 25.81
CA SER A 161 -19.01 -3.96 26.00
C SER A 161 -18.14 -4.31 24.81
N VAL A 162 -17.80 -3.33 23.96
CA VAL A 162 -17.00 -3.53 22.76
C VAL A 162 -15.54 -3.14 23.03
N LYS A 163 -14.58 -4.02 22.71
CA LYS A 163 -13.14 -3.77 22.85
C LYS A 163 -12.34 -4.18 21.61
#